data_AF-A0A1V9F546-F1
#
_entry.id   AF-A0A1V9F546-F1
#
_cell.length_a   1.000
_cell.length_b   1.000
_cell.length_c   1.000
_cell.angle_alpha   90.00
_cell.angle_beta   90.00
_cell.angle_gamma   90.00
#
_symmetry.space_group_name_H-M   'P 1'
#
loop_
_entity.id
_entity.type
_entity.pdbx_description
1 polymer ?
#
loop_
_entity_poly.entity_id
_entity_poly.type
_entity_poly.pdbx_seq_one_letter_code
_entity_poly.pdbx_strand_id
1 'polypeptide(L)'
;MPFVLKLSVTAPVAVLKTRLRSKELPCFCTIPNATKPFFKQWFIHAIDVTRIMTISYAEARQVMTNLRSFLGKAKSESITVEEFCAFTGVGKSYVRMHLVSRVMEGELQAISRNTASSHKL
;
A
#
# COMPACT_ATOMS: atom_id res chain seq x y z
N MET A 1 -3.86 -40.25 -42.78
CA MET A 1 -3.12 -39.02 -43.13
C MET A 1 -3.73 -37.84 -42.39
N PRO A 2 -3.29 -37.51 -41.16
CA PRO A 2 -3.77 -36.31 -40.48
C PRO A 2 -2.82 -35.13 -40.70
N PHE A 3 -3.48 -34.01 -40.99
CA PHE A 3 -2.97 -32.68 -41.34
C PHE A 3 -2.17 -32.06 -40.19
N VAL A 4 -0.96 -31.58 -40.47
CA VAL A 4 -0.11 -30.85 -39.51
C VAL A 4 -0.46 -29.37 -39.59
N LEU A 5 -1.11 -28.82 -38.56
CA LEU A 5 -1.22 -27.38 -38.36
C LEU A 5 0.04 -26.86 -37.68
N LYS A 6 0.96 -26.31 -38.47
CA LYS A 6 2.02 -25.41 -37.97
C LYS A 6 1.39 -24.05 -37.68
N LEU A 7 1.20 -23.74 -36.40
CA LEU A 7 0.99 -22.36 -35.95
C LEU A 7 2.14 -21.96 -35.02
N SER A 8 2.94 -21.06 -35.55
CA SER A 8 4.10 -20.42 -34.98
C SER A 8 3.72 -19.33 -33.96
N VAL A 9 4.43 -19.34 -32.84
CA VAL A 9 4.93 -18.18 -32.07
C VAL A 9 3.90 -17.31 -31.33
N THR A 10 4.13 -17.26 -30.00
CA THR A 10 3.63 -16.30 -28.99
C THR A 10 2.13 -16.29 -28.65
N ALA A 11 1.75 -17.16 -27.74
CA ALA A 11 0.74 -16.83 -26.73
C ALA A 11 1.27 -17.31 -25.36
N PRO A 12 1.60 -16.42 -24.41
CA PRO A 12 1.84 -16.86 -23.04
C PRO A 12 0.50 -17.33 -22.47
N VAL A 13 0.43 -18.64 -22.25
CA VAL A 13 -0.61 -19.36 -21.52
C VAL A 13 -1.01 -18.57 -20.28
N ALA A 14 -2.28 -18.20 -20.17
CA ALA A 14 -2.84 -17.60 -18.98
C ALA A 14 -2.61 -18.55 -17.79
N VAL A 15 -1.65 -18.21 -16.93
CA VAL A 15 -1.33 -18.99 -15.74
C VAL A 15 -2.42 -18.75 -14.70
N LEU A 16 -3.42 -19.62 -14.71
CA LEU A 16 -4.46 -19.73 -13.70
C LEU A 16 -3.91 -20.43 -12.45
N LYS A 17 -2.91 -19.82 -11.79
CA LYS A 17 -2.43 -20.26 -10.47
C LYS A 17 -2.71 -19.17 -9.44
N THR A 18 -3.69 -19.43 -8.58
CA THR A 18 -4.12 -18.54 -7.48
C THR A 18 -3.13 -18.45 -6.32
N ARG A 19 -2.01 -19.19 -6.34
CA ARG A 19 -0.94 -19.11 -5.33
C ARG A 19 0.44 -19.27 -5.97
N LEU A 20 1.23 -18.21 -5.94
CA LEU A 20 2.65 -18.20 -6.29
C LEU A 20 3.49 -18.68 -5.10
N ARG A 21 4.49 -19.54 -5.35
CA ARG A 21 5.42 -19.97 -4.28
C ARG A 21 6.37 -18.81 -3.96
N SER A 22 6.73 -18.62 -2.69
CA SER A 22 7.60 -17.51 -2.25
C SER A 22 8.95 -17.44 -2.98
N LYS A 23 9.45 -18.59 -3.48
CA LYS A 23 10.67 -18.69 -4.29
C LYS A 23 10.53 -18.16 -5.72
N GLU A 24 9.30 -17.96 -6.20
CA GLU A 24 8.97 -17.42 -7.53
C GLU A 24 8.66 -15.91 -7.47
N LEU A 25 8.61 -15.31 -6.28
CA LEU A 25 8.53 -13.86 -6.16
C LEU A 25 9.90 -13.28 -6.51
N PRO A 26 9.99 -12.35 -7.48
CA PRO A 26 11.24 -11.63 -7.73
C PRO A 26 11.72 -11.05 -6.41
N CYS A 27 13.02 -11.19 -6.12
CA CYS A 27 13.63 -10.52 -4.99
C CYS A 27 13.19 -9.05 -5.03
N PHE A 28 12.76 -8.47 -3.90
CA PHE A 28 12.13 -7.13 -3.83
C PHE A 28 12.90 -6.03 -4.60
N CYS A 29 14.21 -6.24 -4.82
CA CYS A 29 15.11 -5.42 -5.61
C CYS A 29 14.79 -5.34 -7.12
N THR A 30 14.09 -6.33 -7.69
CA THR A 30 13.79 -6.43 -9.14
C THR A 30 12.34 -6.10 -9.49
N ILE A 31 11.54 -5.68 -8.50
CA ILE A 31 10.18 -5.20 -8.75
C ILE A 31 10.28 -3.83 -9.45
N PRO A 32 9.78 -3.68 -10.69
CA PRO A 32 9.85 -2.42 -11.41
C PRO A 32 9.21 -1.29 -10.59
N ASN A 33 9.76 -0.06 -10.66
CA ASN A 33 9.30 1.07 -9.84
C ASN A 33 7.77 1.31 -9.94
N ALA A 34 7.15 0.95 -11.06
CA ALA A 34 5.70 1.03 -11.28
C ALA A 34 4.88 0.10 -10.34
N THR A 35 5.44 -1.00 -9.85
CA THR A 35 4.76 -1.94 -8.93
C THR A 35 5.17 -1.77 -7.46
N LYS A 36 6.14 -0.90 -7.15
CA LYS A 36 6.50 -0.52 -5.77
C LYS A 36 5.32 -0.08 -4.89
N PRO A 37 4.30 0.68 -5.34
CA PRO A 37 3.19 1.07 -4.46
C PRO A 37 2.37 -0.12 -3.96
N PHE A 38 2.32 -1.23 -4.72
CA PHE A 38 1.57 -2.44 -4.34
C PHE A 38 2.32 -3.32 -3.34
N PHE A 39 3.65 -3.24 -3.33
CA PHE A 39 4.52 -3.98 -2.40
C PHE A 39 5.07 -3.14 -1.25
N LYS A 40 4.76 -1.84 -1.22
CA LYS A 40 5.15 -0.96 -0.12
C LYS A 40 4.42 -1.43 1.13
N GLN A 41 5.16 -1.77 2.18
CA GLN A 41 4.55 -2.04 3.47
C GLN A 41 3.94 -0.73 3.97
N TRP A 42 2.62 -0.71 4.06
CA TRP A 42 1.86 0.46 4.49
C TRP A 42 1.83 0.49 6.01
N PHE A 43 2.36 1.58 6.58
CA PHE A 43 2.31 1.84 8.01
C PHE A 43 1.24 2.88 8.32
N ILE A 44 0.58 2.69 9.45
CA ILE A 44 -0.45 3.60 9.92
C ILE A 44 0.15 4.62 10.87
N HIS A 45 -0.13 5.89 10.59
CA HIS A 45 0.21 7.01 11.44
C HIS A 45 -1.06 7.61 12.05
N ALA A 46 -0.91 8.40 13.12
CA ALA A 46 -2.05 9.05 13.77
C ALA A 46 -2.85 9.96 12.82
N ILE A 47 -2.21 10.57 11.83
CA ILE A 47 -2.88 11.39 10.80
C ILE A 47 -3.77 10.57 9.86
N ASP A 48 -3.51 9.27 9.72
CA ASP A 48 -4.36 8.37 8.94
C ASP A 48 -5.59 8.00 9.75
N VAL A 49 -5.39 7.74 11.05
CA VAL A 49 -6.47 7.39 11.98
C VAL A 49 -7.52 8.50 12.07
N THR A 50 -7.12 9.78 12.05
CA THR A 50 -8.08 10.89 12.03
C THR A 50 -9.02 10.83 10.84
N ARG A 51 -8.51 10.50 9.65
CA ARG A 51 -9.31 10.39 8.41
C ARG A 51 -10.14 9.10 8.38
N ILE A 52 -9.55 7.98 8.78
CA ILE A 52 -10.19 6.66 8.74
C ILE A 52 -11.36 6.57 9.74
N MET A 53 -11.17 7.08 10.95
CA MET A 53 -12.16 7.01 12.02
C MET A 53 -12.98 8.30 12.20
N THR A 54 -12.70 9.33 11.40
CA THR A 54 -13.35 10.65 11.49
C THR A 54 -13.31 11.23 12.92
N ILE A 55 -12.12 11.22 13.52
CA ILE A 55 -11.87 11.69 14.89
C ILE A 55 -10.81 12.79 14.93
N SER A 56 -10.74 13.51 16.05
CA SER A 56 -9.71 14.52 16.27
C SER A 56 -8.31 13.89 16.36
N TYR A 57 -7.28 14.70 16.11
CA TYR A 57 -5.89 14.23 16.19
C TYR A 57 -5.49 13.80 17.61
N ALA A 58 -6.08 14.43 18.64
CA ALA A 58 -5.86 14.04 20.04
C ALA A 58 -6.41 12.63 20.31
N GLU A 59 -7.64 12.36 19.87
CA GLU A 59 -8.26 11.04 20.01
C GLU A 59 -7.51 9.99 19.17
N ALA A 60 -7.09 10.33 17.96
CA ALA A 60 -6.28 9.45 17.12
C ALA A 60 -4.95 9.06 17.79
N ARG A 61 -4.30 9.99 18.51
CA ARG A 61 -3.11 9.66 19.32
C ARG A 61 -3.44 8.71 20.46
N GLN A 62 -4.58 8.89 21.12
CA GLN A 62 -5.03 7.99 22.17
C GLN A 62 -5.27 6.57 21.62
N VAL A 63 -5.97 6.45 20.49
CA VAL A 63 -6.21 5.18 19.80
C VAL A 63 -4.88 4.50 19.44
N MET A 64 -3.93 5.23 18.87
CA MET A 64 -2.60 4.71 18.55
C MET A 64 -1.79 4.29 19.78
N THR A 65 -2.03 4.92 20.93
CA THR A 65 -1.38 4.58 22.20
C THR A 65 -1.98 3.28 22.76
N ASN A 66 -3.31 3.18 22.77
CA ASN A 66 -4.03 1.98 23.18
C ASN A 66 -3.66 0.78 22.29
N LEU A 67 -3.59 0.98 20.98
CA LEU A 67 -3.18 -0.05 20.02
C LEU A 67 -1.76 -0.56 20.29
N ARG A 68 -0.80 0.34 20.55
CA ARG A 68 0.57 -0.07 20.91
C ARG A 68 0.62 -0.81 22.23
N SER A 69 -0.14 -0.35 23.22
CA SER A 69 -0.25 -1.04 24.51
C SER A 69 -0.82 -2.45 24.36
N PHE A 70 -1.84 -2.61 23.51
CA PHE A 70 -2.47 -3.90 23.21
C PHE A 70 -1.49 -4.87 22.52
N LEU A 71 -0.66 -4.35 21.61
CA LEU A 71 0.33 -5.15 20.88
C LEU A 71 1.67 -5.32 21.62
N GLY A 72 1.87 -4.64 22.75
CA GLY A 72 3.16 -4.61 23.46
C GLY A 72 4.29 -3.91 22.70
N LYS A 73 3.96 -2.98 21.78
CA LYS A 73 4.94 -2.32 20.90
C LYS A 73 5.49 -1.01 21.46
N ALA A 74 6.78 -0.76 21.23
CA ALA A 74 7.39 0.53 21.54
C ALA A 74 6.89 1.66 20.62
N LYS A 75 7.09 2.92 21.02
CA LYS A 75 6.70 4.10 20.22
C LYS A 75 7.46 4.19 18.88
N SER A 76 8.69 3.69 18.83
CA SER A 76 9.53 3.65 17.63
C SER A 76 9.07 2.62 16.60
N GLU A 77 8.28 1.62 17.02
CA GLU A 77 7.81 0.58 16.13
C GLU A 77 6.65 1.05 15.28
N SER A 78 6.67 0.60 14.03
CA SER A 78 5.60 0.85 13.08
C SER A 78 4.41 -0.09 13.31
N ILE A 79 3.23 0.43 13.02
CA ILE A 79 1.97 -0.30 13.10
C ILE A 79 1.56 -0.65 11.67
N THR A 80 1.32 -1.94 11.44
CA THR A 80 0.88 -2.42 10.13
C THR A 80 -0.62 -2.22 9.94
N VAL A 81 -1.08 -2.23 8.69
CA VAL A 81 -2.51 -2.17 8.39
C VAL A 81 -3.24 -3.35 9.01
N GLU A 82 -2.65 -4.54 8.98
CA GLU A 82 -3.22 -5.75 9.53
C GLU A 82 -3.48 -5.64 11.04
N GLU A 83 -2.50 -5.13 11.79
CA GLU A 83 -2.60 -4.90 13.23
C GLU A 83 -3.69 -3.92 13.59
N PHE A 84 -3.74 -2.78 12.90
CA PHE A 84 -4.76 -1.77 13.13
C PHE A 84 -6.17 -2.27 12.80
N CYS A 85 -6.34 -2.97 11.69
CA CYS A 85 -7.64 -3.53 11.31
C CYS A 85 -8.10 -4.61 12.30
N ALA A 86 -7.17 -5.42 12.82
CA ALA A 86 -7.48 -6.41 13.85
C ALA A 86 -7.96 -5.78 15.15
N PHE A 87 -7.39 -4.64 15.53
CA PHE A 87 -7.78 -3.92 16.76
C PHE A 87 -9.08 -3.12 16.61
N THR A 88 -9.27 -2.44 15.48
CA THR A 88 -10.42 -1.52 15.28
C THR A 88 -11.62 -2.18 14.60
N GLY A 89 -11.43 -3.33 13.95
CA GLY A 89 -12.46 -3.97 13.12
C GLY A 89 -12.69 -3.30 11.76
N VAL A 90 -11.94 -2.24 11.42
CA VAL A 90 -12.09 -1.54 10.15
C VAL A 90 -11.59 -2.41 8.99
N GLY A 91 -12.32 -2.39 7.87
CA GLY A 91 -11.97 -3.17 6.68
C GLY A 91 -10.63 -2.74 6.06
N LYS A 92 -9.78 -3.73 5.73
CA LYS A 92 -8.46 -3.49 5.12
C LYS A 92 -8.52 -2.69 3.81
N SER A 93 -9.53 -2.94 2.98
CA SER A 93 -9.73 -2.21 1.72
C SER A 93 -9.95 -0.72 1.95
N TYR A 94 -10.78 -0.38 2.94
CA TYR A 94 -11.07 0.99 3.32
C TYR A 94 -9.84 1.71 3.87
N VAL A 95 -9.08 1.05 4.76
CA VAL A 95 -7.82 1.61 5.28
C VAL A 95 -6.81 1.85 4.17
N ARG A 96 -6.62 0.89 3.26
CA ARG A 96 -5.67 1.03 2.14
C ARG A 96 -6.07 2.17 1.20
N MET A 97 -7.37 2.35 0.93
CA MET A 97 -7.88 3.46 0.13
C MET A 97 -7.45 4.82 0.70
N HIS A 98 -7.61 5.03 2.01
CA HIS A 98 -7.19 6.26 2.68
C HIS A 98 -5.68 6.50 2.63
N LEU A 99 -4.89 5.43 2.82
CA LEU A 99 -3.43 5.52 2.76
C LEU A 99 -2.93 5.88 1.36
N VAL A 100 -3.56 5.31 0.31
CA VAL A 100 -3.28 5.67 -1.08
C VAL A 100 -3.68 7.12 -1.36
N SER A 101 -4.87 7.55 -0.93
CA SER A 101 -5.32 8.95 -1.10
C SER A 101 -4.30 9.94 -0.55
N ARG A 102 -3.78 9.71 0.66
CA ARG A 102 -2.75 10.57 1.27
C ARG A 102 -1.48 10.63 0.43
N VAL A 103 -1.03 9.50 -0.12
CA VAL A 103 0.17 9.48 -0.96
C VAL A 103 -0.06 10.26 -2.24
N MET A 104 -1.20 10.07 -2.90
CA MET A 104 -1.55 10.82 -4.10
C MET A 104 -1.65 12.33 -3.81
N GLU A 105 -2.27 12.73 -2.70
CA GLU A 105 -2.31 14.14 -2.27
C GLU A 105 -0.90 14.72 -2.07
N GLY A 106 0.02 13.95 -1.46
CA GLY A 106 1.40 14.37 -1.28
C GLY A 106 2.14 14.56 -2.61
N GLU A 107 1.93 13.66 -3.58
CA GLU A 107 2.51 13.77 -4.92
C GLU A 107 1.96 14.97 -5.68
N LEU A 108 0.64 15.21 -5.64
CA LEU A 108 0.01 16.37 -6.26
C LEU A 108 0.53 17.69 -5.68
N GLN A 109 0.70 17.77 -4.36
CA GLN A 109 1.29 18.95 -3.72
C GLN A 109 2.75 19.16 -4.13
N ALA A 110 3.54 18.09 -4.27
CA ALA A 110 4.92 18.19 -4.73
C ALA A 110 5.00 18.72 -6.18
N ILE A 111 4.12 18.24 -7.06
CA ILE A 111 4.03 18.71 -8.45
C ILE A 111 3.64 20.20 -8.48
N SER A 112 2.62 20.60 -7.72
CA SER A 112 2.18 22.01 -7.65
C SER A 112 3.28 22.95 -7.16
N ARG A 113 4.12 22.52 -6.21
CA ARG A 113 5.26 23.32 -5.75
C ARG A 113 6.34 23.48 -6.82
N ASN A 114 6.59 22.43 -7.61
CA ASN A 114 7.60 22.46 -8.66
C ASN A 114 7.17 23.32 -9.86
N THR A 115 5.87 23.34 -10.21
CA THR A 115 5.34 24.21 -11.27
C THR A 115 5.30 25.67 -10.85
N ALA A 116 4.98 25.97 -9.59
CA ALA A 116 5.03 27.33 -9.04
C ALA A 116 6.45 27.92 -9.00
N SER A 117 7.48 27.07 -8.87
CA SER A 117 8.88 27.46 -8.92
C SER A 117 9.37 27.81 -10.34
N SER A 118 8.75 27.27 -11.40
CA SER A 118 9.14 27.55 -12.80
C SER A 118 8.60 28.87 -13.34
N HIS A 119 7.55 29.44 -12.74
CA HIS A 119 6.95 30.71 -13.20
C HIS A 119 7.60 31.96 -12.57
N LYS A 120 8.73 31.83 -11.88
CA LYS A 120 9.49 32.95 -11.28
C LYS A 120 10.77 33.31 -12.06
N LEU A 121 10.94 32.81 -13.29
CA LEU A 121 12.04 33.18 -14.18
C LEU A 121 11.52 34.04 -15.35
#